data_AF-A0A2N5SAT7-F1
#
_entry.id   AF-A0A2N5SAT7-F1
#
_cell.length_a   1.000
_cell.length_b   1.000
_cell.length_c   1.000
_cell.angle_alpha   90.00
_cell.angle_beta   90.00
_cell.angle_gamma   90.00
#
_symmetry.space_group_name_H-M   'P 1'
#
loop_
_entity.id
_entity.type
_entity.pdbx_description
1 polymer ?
#
loop_
_entity_poly.entity_id
_entity_poly.type
_entity_poly.pdbx_seq_one_letter_code
_entity_poly.pdbx_strand_id
1 'polypeptide(L)'
;MKLASVHGTVSETDLEELLPTGVSVPKGRTLTLIRTSRHTLVVEYDGKKLGELDDAIVAREMFLAYFADQDPISTKLKESVAQGFSDLYQPRPAP
;
A
#
# COMPACT_ATOMS: atom_id res chain seq x y z
N MET A 1 -9.07 -20.77 3.45
CA MET A 1 -9.59 -19.73 2.52
C MET A 1 -8.78 -19.79 1.25
N LYS A 2 -9.44 -19.85 0.09
CA LYS A 2 -8.80 -20.01 -1.23
C LYS A 2 -8.36 -18.63 -1.70
N LEU A 3 -7.05 -18.38 -1.73
CA LEU A 3 -6.48 -17.21 -2.39
C LEU A 3 -6.89 -17.30 -3.86
N ALA A 4 -7.75 -16.39 -4.29
CA ALA A 4 -8.19 -16.33 -5.67
C ALA A 4 -7.04 -15.78 -6.52
N SER A 5 -6.35 -16.67 -7.24
CA SER A 5 -5.73 -16.33 -8.51
C SER A 5 -6.51 -17.06 -9.58
N VAL A 6 -7.33 -16.32 -10.33
CA VAL A 6 -8.19 -16.92 -11.36
C VAL A 6 -7.74 -16.54 -12.77
N HIS A 7 -7.00 -15.46 -13.01
CA HIS A 7 -6.38 -15.21 -14.32
C HIS A 7 -5.19 -14.26 -14.20
N GLY A 8 -4.02 -14.69 -14.67
CA GLY A 8 -2.88 -13.81 -14.98
C GLY A 8 -1.78 -13.81 -13.92
N THR A 9 -0.76 -14.64 -14.13
CA THR A 9 0.54 -14.57 -13.45
C THR A 9 1.22 -13.22 -13.75
N VAL A 10 0.93 -12.19 -12.95
CA VAL A 10 1.86 -11.08 -12.74
C VAL A 10 2.51 -11.39 -11.39
N SER A 11 3.79 -11.67 -11.49
CA SER A 11 4.55 -12.51 -10.58
C SER A 11 5.06 -11.63 -9.44
N GLU A 12 5.22 -12.17 -8.24
CA GLU A 12 6.03 -11.51 -7.19
C GLU A 12 7.36 -10.99 -7.76
N THR A 13 7.89 -11.65 -8.80
CA THR A 13 9.03 -11.23 -9.63
C THR A 13 8.91 -9.83 -10.23
N ASP A 14 7.76 -9.45 -10.80
CA ASP A 14 7.59 -8.14 -11.43
C ASP A 14 7.62 -7.03 -10.39
N LEU A 15 7.12 -7.31 -9.17
CA LEU A 15 7.22 -6.40 -8.03
C LEU A 15 8.65 -6.33 -7.48
N GLU A 16 9.35 -7.46 -7.39
CA GLU A 16 10.75 -7.53 -6.97
C GLU A 16 11.66 -6.73 -7.90
N GLU A 17 11.40 -6.75 -9.21
CA GLU A 17 12.15 -5.96 -10.19
C GLU A 17 11.97 -4.43 -10.04
N LEU A 18 10.81 -4.00 -9.51
CA LEU A 18 10.53 -2.58 -9.25
C LEU A 18 11.24 -2.06 -7.99
N LEU A 19 11.53 -2.96 -7.06
CA LEU A 19 12.27 -2.62 -5.85
C LEU A 19 13.77 -2.70 -6.15
N PRO A 20 14.57 -1.74 -5.67
CA PRO A 20 15.99 -1.77 -5.93
C PRO A 20 16.63 -2.96 -5.18
N THR A 21 16.86 -4.06 -5.90
CA THR A 21 17.41 -5.30 -5.35
C THR A 21 18.81 -5.07 -4.81
N GLY A 22 19.05 -5.50 -3.57
CA GLY A 22 20.35 -5.31 -2.89
C GLY A 22 20.65 -3.88 -2.42
N VAL A 23 19.70 -2.94 -2.56
CA VAL A 23 19.88 -1.55 -2.10
C VAL A 23 18.91 -1.26 -0.97
N SER A 24 19.46 -1.07 0.23
CA SER A 24 18.68 -0.58 1.36
C SER A 24 18.32 0.89 1.17
N VAL A 25 17.06 1.25 1.44
CA VAL A 25 16.64 2.65 1.54
C VAL A 25 17.43 3.30 2.69
N PRO A 26 18.26 4.33 2.43
CA PRO A 26 19.05 4.96 3.48
C PRO A 26 18.16 5.57 4.57
N LYS A 27 18.65 5.60 5.80
CA LYS A 27 17.92 6.22 6.92
C LYS A 27 17.57 7.67 6.58
N GLY A 28 16.31 8.05 6.77
CA GLY A 28 15.80 9.39 6.46
C GLY A 28 15.38 9.59 5.00
N ARG A 29 15.58 8.59 4.12
CA ARG A 29 14.98 8.53 2.78
C ARG A 29 13.69 7.73 2.82
N THR A 30 12.85 7.90 1.81
CA THR A 30 11.52 7.28 1.79
C THR A 30 11.24 6.64 0.44
N LEU A 31 10.74 5.40 0.50
CA LEU A 31 10.09 4.74 -0.62
C LEU A 31 8.59 4.98 -0.48
N THR A 32 7.95 5.48 -1.53
CA THR A 32 6.51 5.77 -1.55
C THR A 32 5.83 4.79 -2.48
N LEU A 33 4.80 4.13 -1.94
CA LEU A 33 3.91 3.25 -2.70
C LEU A 33 2.60 4.00 -2.95
N ILE A 34 2.17 4.08 -4.21
CA ILE A 34 0.98 4.83 -4.61
C ILE A 34 0.05 3.89 -5.37
N ARG A 35 -1.15 3.64 -4.83
CA ARG A 35 -2.24 3.01 -5.58
C ARG A 35 -2.98 4.08 -6.36
N THR A 36 -2.93 4.01 -7.68
CA THR A 36 -3.59 4.99 -8.54
C THR A 36 -5.09 4.73 -8.66
N SER A 37 -5.84 5.72 -9.17
CA SER A 37 -7.27 5.55 -9.50
C SER A 37 -7.51 4.53 -10.62
N ARG A 38 -6.48 4.20 -11.41
CA ARG A 38 -6.50 3.14 -12.42
C ARG A 38 -6.19 1.76 -11.86
N HIS A 39 -6.04 1.64 -10.54
CA HIS A 39 -5.69 0.42 -9.84
C HIS A 39 -4.28 -0.12 -10.13
N THR A 40 -3.36 0.74 -10.58
CA THR A 40 -1.94 0.39 -10.70
C THR A 40 -1.17 0.73 -9.42
N LEU A 41 -0.03 0.08 -9.21
CA LEU A 41 0.90 0.38 -8.12
C LEU A 41 2.12 1.12 -8.67
N VAL A 42 2.34 2.36 -8.24
CA VAL A 42 3.53 3.14 -8.58
C VAL A 42 4.49 3.12 -7.39
N VAL A 43 5.77 2.89 -7.67
CA VAL A 43 6.86 2.96 -6.68
C VAL A 43 7.69 4.20 -6.95
N GLU A 44 7.84 5.06 -5.94
CA GLU A 44 8.67 6.25 -6.01
C GLU A 44 9.77 6.23 -4.94
N TYR A 45 10.94 6.76 -5.28
CA TYR A 45 12.03 7.00 -4.33
C TYR A 45 12.43 8.47 -4.42
N ASP A 46 12.38 9.18 -3.30
CA ASP A 46 12.65 10.62 -3.23
C ASP A 46 11.86 11.44 -4.27
N GLY A 47 10.58 11.08 -4.49
CA GLY A 47 9.69 11.73 -5.46
C GLY A 47 9.97 11.40 -6.93
N LYS A 48 10.91 10.50 -7.21
CA LYS A 48 11.17 9.98 -8.55
C LYS A 48 10.52 8.61 -8.72
N LYS A 49 9.66 8.47 -9.74
CA LYS A 49 9.10 7.19 -10.15
C LYS A 49 10.21 6.20 -10.54
N LEU A 50 10.27 5.08 -9.82
CA LEU A 50 11.14 3.93 -10.13
C LEU A 50 10.45 3.01 -11.14
N GLY A 51 9.15 2.81 -10.99
CA GLY A 51 8.34 2.08 -11.97
C GLY A 51 6.88 1.95 -11.56
N GLU A 52 6.15 1.13 -12.31
CA GLU A 52 4.72 0.91 -12.15
C GLU A 52 4.37 -0.53 -12.45
N LEU A 53 3.50 -1.10 -11.63
CA LEU A 53 2.92 -2.42 -11.80
C LEU A 53 1.44 -2.27 -12.15
N ASP A 54 1.05 -2.79 -13.31
CA ASP A 54 -0.35 -2.87 -13.75
C ASP A 54 -1.00 -4.17 -13.26
N ASP A 55 -1.09 -4.30 -11.94
CA ASP A 55 -1.78 -5.41 -11.27
C ASP A 55 -2.68 -4.87 -10.15
N ALA A 56 -3.99 -4.89 -10.40
CA ALA A 56 -4.99 -4.38 -9.47
C ALA A 56 -5.10 -5.19 -8.18
N ILE A 57 -4.76 -6.49 -8.21
CA ILE A 57 -4.80 -7.36 -7.03
C ILE A 57 -3.60 -7.03 -6.15
N VAL A 58 -2.38 -7.07 -6.69
CA VAL A 58 -1.17 -6.74 -5.92
C VAL A 58 -1.25 -5.31 -5.39
N ALA A 59 -1.66 -4.35 -6.23
CA ALA A 59 -1.83 -2.97 -5.82
C ALA A 59 -2.87 -2.80 -4.69
N ARG A 60 -3.88 -3.66 -4.61
CA ARG A 60 -4.87 -3.64 -3.52
C ARG A 60 -4.32 -4.31 -2.26
N GLU A 61 -3.79 -5.51 -2.38
CA GLU A 61 -3.35 -6.32 -1.24
C GLU A 61 -2.19 -5.65 -0.47
N MET A 62 -1.27 -4.98 -1.18
CA MET A 62 -0.18 -4.22 -0.55
C MET A 62 -0.65 -3.18 0.47
N PHE A 63 -1.83 -2.59 0.25
CA PHE A 63 -2.40 -1.61 1.18
C PHE A 63 -3.29 -2.27 2.23
N LEU A 64 -4.07 -3.28 1.85
CA LEU A 64 -4.97 -3.96 2.78
C LEU A 64 -4.23 -4.71 3.89
N ALA A 65 -3.01 -5.17 3.65
CA ALA A 65 -2.19 -5.81 4.68
C ALA A 65 -1.93 -4.91 5.91
N TYR A 66 -1.96 -3.57 5.76
CA TYR A 66 -1.88 -2.65 6.90
C TYR A 66 -3.16 -2.59 7.74
N PHE A 67 -4.30 -2.96 7.16
CA PHE A 67 -5.61 -2.88 7.77
C PHE A 67 -6.23 -4.26 8.04
N ALA A 68 -5.50 -5.34 7.80
CA ALA A 68 -5.94 -6.72 8.02
C ALA A 68 -6.47 -6.92 9.45
N ASP A 69 -7.45 -7.82 9.61
CA ASP A 69 -8.04 -8.12 10.91
C ASP A 69 -7.13 -8.97 11.79
N GLN A 70 -6.36 -9.86 11.16
CA GLN A 70 -5.35 -10.68 11.81
C GLN A 70 -3.96 -10.22 11.35
N ASP A 71 -3.06 -10.04 12.32
CA ASP A 71 -1.65 -9.72 12.11
C ASP A 71 -1.38 -8.57 11.11
N PRO A 72 -1.95 -7.36 11.32
CA PRO A 72 -1.68 -6.22 10.44
C PRO A 72 -0.20 -5.81 10.51
N ILE A 73 0.35 -5.34 9.39
CA ILE A 73 1.75 -4.87 9.32
C ILE A 73 2.06 -3.81 10.39
N SER A 74 1.08 -2.96 10.71
CA SER A 74 1.21 -1.95 11.76
C SER A 74 -0.12 -1.69 12.44
N THR A 75 -0.32 -2.28 13.62
CA THR A 75 -1.48 -2.03 14.48
C THR A 75 -1.63 -0.53 14.78
N LYS A 76 -0.51 0.15 15.07
CA LYS A 76 -0.49 1.59 15.36
C LYS A 76 -1.03 2.42 14.19
N LEU A 77 -0.67 2.08 12.94
CA LEU A 77 -1.19 2.77 11.78
C LEU A 77 -2.70 2.53 11.61
N LYS A 78 -3.14 1.27 11.73
CA LYS A 78 -4.56 0.90 11.65
C LYS A 78 -5.41 1.70 12.63
N GLU A 79 -4.98 1.75 13.90
CA GLU A 79 -5.66 2.51 14.96
C GLU A 79 -5.64 4.02 14.68
N SER A 80 -4.48 4.57 14.28
CA SER A 80 -4.35 6.00 13.98
C SER A 80 -5.27 6.43 12.83
N VAL A 81 -5.44 5.60 11.81
CA VAL A 81 -6.33 5.88 10.68
C VAL A 81 -7.79 5.76 11.12
N ALA A 82 -8.13 4.72 11.89
CA ALA A 82 -9.48 4.55 12.42
C ALA A 82 -9.90 5.75 13.30
N GLN A 83 -8.99 6.24 14.16
CA GLN A 83 -9.23 7.43 14.96
C GLN A 83 -9.43 8.67 14.08
N GLY A 84 -8.57 8.87 13.08
CA GLY A 84 -8.71 9.99 12.14
C GLY A 84 -10.07 10.01 11.42
N PHE A 85 -10.60 8.85 11.04
CA PHE A 85 -11.95 8.76 10.48
C PHE A 85 -13.03 9.04 11.53
N SER A 86 -12.90 8.50 12.75
CA SER A 86 -13.83 8.77 13.84
C SER A 86 -13.99 10.27 14.09
N ASP A 87 -12.85 10.99 14.15
CA ASP A 87 -12.82 12.44 14.37
C ASP A 87 -13.46 13.23 13.20
N LEU A 88 -13.22 12.80 11.96
CA LEU A 88 -13.76 13.41 10.75
C LEU A 88 -15.29 13.33 10.67
N TYR A 89 -15.87 12.25 11.19
CA TYR A 89 -17.31 12.01 11.15
C TYR A 89 -18.04 12.39 12.45
N GLN A 90 -17.35 13.06 13.39
CA GLN A 90 -18.05 13.60 14.56
C GLN A 90 -19.09 14.64 14.12
N PRO A 91 -20.30 14.60 14.71
CA PRO A 91 -21.29 15.64 14.45
C PRO A 91 -20.70 16.99 14.80
N ARG A 92 -20.72 17.94 13.86
CA ARG A 92 -20.30 19.30 14.15
C ARG A 92 -21.14 19.83 15.32
N PRO A 93 -20.54 20.39 16.38
CA PRO A 93 -21.33 20.99 17.45
C PRO A 93 -22.26 22.05 16.86
N ALA A 94 -23.52 22.03 17.29
CA ALA A 94 -24.50 23.03 16.90
C ALA A 94 -23.99 24.42 17.32
N PRO A 95 -24.21 25.46 16.49
CA PRO A 95 -23.78 26.83 16.78
C PRO A 95 -24.39 27.39 18.07
#